data_AF-A0A7S3LW17-F1
#
_entry.id   AF-A0A7S3LW17-F1
#
_cell.length_a   1.000
_cell.length_b   1.000
_cell.length_c   1.000
_cell.angle_alpha   90.00
_cell.angle_beta   90.00
_cell.angle_gamma   90.00
#
_symmetry.space_group_name_H-M   'P 1'
#
loop_
_entity.id
_entity.type
_entity.pdbx_description
1 polymer ?
#
loop_
_entity_poly.entity_id
_entity_poly.type
_entity_poly.pdbx_seq_one_letter_code
_entity_poly.pdbx_strand_id
1 'polypeptide(L)'
;MGSQQSDNIIRYIFYVGWFLCFLIYNFCMRPIFFLLHLLLSRDPASRLQNSLQKSGKTKRKVAIVGSGVSGLAAAYALKKGGKHDFTVFEAQEELGGHAYSFEYKGPDGSKRGVDVGFIFGHYFSYAQILEIYNELGIELTESAIDLSVNYHGEKWATDLNGFDVSQEEEREVDRFNRLAGEFKDCPALNLLPFGLYCSLFNFSDKFCEKFVTPSLCTLFISKTGLYRQSARFM
;
A
#
# COMPACT_ATOMS: atom_id res chain seq x y z
N MET A 1 63.49 -16.45 17.81
CA MET A 1 62.57 -15.73 16.89
C MET A 1 61.42 -16.61 16.35
N GLY A 2 61.41 -17.95 16.51
CA GLY A 2 60.35 -18.81 15.95
C GLY A 2 59.06 -18.98 16.78
N SER A 3 59.07 -18.77 18.10
CA SER A 3 57.92 -19.02 18.98
C SER A 3 56.84 -17.94 18.91
N GLN A 4 57.21 -16.69 18.68
CA GLN A 4 56.28 -15.56 18.67
C GLN A 4 55.43 -15.50 17.38
N GLN A 5 55.94 -16.08 16.29
CA GLN A 5 55.26 -16.11 14.99
C GLN A 5 54.21 -17.23 14.92
N SER A 6 54.47 -18.38 15.54
CA SER A 6 53.48 -19.46 15.67
C SER A 6 52.29 -19.06 16.53
N ASP A 7 52.53 -18.35 17.64
CA ASP A 7 51.46 -17.91 18.55
C ASP A 7 50.52 -16.89 17.90
N ASN A 8 51.05 -16.02 17.04
CA ASN A 8 50.26 -15.04 16.29
C ASN A 8 49.38 -15.70 15.21
N ILE A 9 49.88 -16.75 14.54
CA ILE A 9 49.12 -17.50 13.54
C ILE A 9 47.98 -18.28 14.21
N ILE A 10 48.25 -18.93 15.35
CA ILE A 10 47.22 -19.67 16.10
C ILE A 10 46.11 -18.71 16.58
N ARG A 11 46.47 -17.54 17.11
CA ARG A 11 45.49 -16.51 17.48
C ARG A 11 44.68 -16.04 16.27
N TYR A 12 45.32 -15.79 15.13
CA TYR A 12 44.63 -15.35 13.92
C TYR A 12 43.63 -16.38 13.41
N ILE A 13 44.00 -17.67 13.38
CA ILE A 13 43.09 -18.76 13.00
C ILE A 13 41.91 -18.85 13.97
N PHE A 14 42.15 -18.68 15.27
CA PHE A 14 41.08 -18.63 16.27
C PHE A 14 40.11 -17.46 16.05
N TYR A 15 40.62 -16.25 15.79
CA TYR A 15 39.77 -15.08 15.56
C TYR A 15 38.98 -15.16 14.26
N VAL A 16 39.60 -15.61 13.17
CA VAL A 16 38.92 -15.80 11.88
C VAL A 16 37.87 -16.91 11.99
N GLY A 17 38.20 -18.03 12.65
CA GLY A 17 37.27 -19.11 12.90
C GLY A 17 36.07 -18.68 13.75
N TRP A 18 36.33 -17.92 14.83
CA TRP A 18 35.26 -17.38 15.68
C TRP A 18 34.38 -16.37 14.93
N PHE A 19 34.97 -15.51 14.09
CA PHE A 19 34.23 -14.55 13.27
C PHE A 19 33.37 -15.22 12.19
N LEU A 20 33.88 -16.26 11.52
CA LEU A 20 33.11 -17.07 10.58
C LEU A 20 31.95 -17.80 11.28
N CYS A 21 32.19 -18.40 12.44
CA CYS A 21 31.12 -19.01 13.24
C CYS A 21 30.06 -17.98 13.66
N PHE A 22 30.47 -16.76 14.05
CA PHE A 22 29.57 -15.67 14.40
C PHE A 22 28.70 -15.23 13.20
N LEU A 23 29.29 -15.11 12.01
CA LEU A 23 28.58 -14.77 10.79
C LEU A 23 27.60 -15.88 10.38
N ILE A 24 28.04 -17.14 10.37
CA ILE A 24 27.18 -18.29 10.02
C ILE A 24 26.01 -18.39 11.00
N TYR A 25 26.27 -18.22 12.30
CA TYR A 25 25.19 -18.28 13.29
C TYR A 25 24.18 -17.16 13.10
N ASN A 26 24.62 -15.90 12.96
CA ASN A 26 23.69 -14.76 12.91
C ASN A 26 23.01 -14.58 11.55
N PHE A 27 23.68 -14.86 10.44
CA PHE A 27 23.14 -14.62 9.10
C PHE A 27 22.53 -15.86 8.44
N CYS A 28 23.02 -17.08 8.74
CA CYS A 28 22.45 -18.30 8.16
C CYS A 28 21.50 -19.00 9.15
N MET A 29 21.95 -19.30 10.37
CA MET A 29 21.20 -20.17 11.27
C MET A 29 20.06 -19.46 12.00
N ARG A 30 20.29 -18.24 12.49
CA ARG A 30 19.33 -17.50 13.30
C ARG A 30 18.02 -17.14 12.55
N PRO A 31 18.02 -16.76 11.27
CA PRO A 31 16.79 -16.59 10.49
C PRO A 31 16.06 -17.92 10.28
N ILE A 32 16.79 -19.00 10.04
CA ILE A 32 16.21 -20.35 9.90
C ILE A 32 15.55 -20.79 11.20
N PHE A 33 16.19 -20.61 12.35
CA PHE A 33 15.58 -20.92 13.65
C PHE A 33 14.37 -20.04 13.95
N PHE A 34 14.38 -18.77 13.58
CA PHE A 34 13.24 -17.88 13.76
C PHE A 34 12.06 -18.29 12.85
N LEU A 35 12.34 -18.62 11.59
CA LEU A 35 11.34 -19.12 10.64
C LEU A 35 10.80 -20.49 11.07
N LEU A 36 11.67 -21.40 11.52
CA LEU A 36 11.29 -22.69 12.05
C LEU A 36 10.50 -22.54 13.35
N HIS A 37 10.83 -21.57 14.21
CA HIS A 37 10.05 -21.25 15.40
C HIS A 37 8.67 -20.70 15.04
N LEU A 38 8.55 -19.85 14.02
CA LEU A 38 7.26 -19.40 13.48
C LEU A 38 6.43 -20.54 12.89
N LEU A 39 7.06 -21.44 12.13
CA LEU A 39 6.42 -22.59 11.48
C LEU A 39 6.04 -23.69 12.48
N LEU A 40 6.84 -23.91 13.52
CA LEU A 40 6.59 -24.89 14.57
C LEU A 40 5.79 -24.33 15.75
N SER A 41 5.72 -23.00 15.90
CA SER A 41 4.79 -22.38 16.83
C SER A 41 3.39 -22.60 16.31
N ARG A 42 2.82 -23.74 16.72
CA ARG A 42 1.39 -24.00 16.58
C ARG A 42 0.67 -22.89 17.32
N ASP A 43 0.06 -22.02 16.53
CA ASP A 43 -0.96 -21.08 16.95
C ASP A 43 -0.47 -19.80 17.67
N PRO A 44 0.18 -18.85 16.94
CA PRO A 44 0.39 -17.49 17.44
C PRO A 44 -0.92 -16.78 17.81
N ALA A 45 -2.04 -17.16 17.19
CA ALA A 45 -3.38 -16.66 17.52
C ALA A 45 -3.83 -17.09 18.93
N SER A 46 -3.52 -18.31 19.38
CA SER A 46 -3.81 -18.78 20.74
C SER A 46 -3.05 -18.01 21.82
N ARG A 47 -1.80 -17.58 21.55
CA ARG A 47 -1.03 -16.74 22.49
C ARG A 47 -1.63 -15.34 22.59
N LEU A 48 -2.10 -14.79 21.47
CA LEU A 48 -2.83 -13.52 21.46
C LEU A 48 -4.15 -13.65 22.23
N GLN A 49 -4.92 -14.71 21.99
CA GLN A 49 -6.16 -15.00 22.72
C GLN A 49 -5.94 -15.21 24.22
N ASN A 50 -4.90 -15.95 24.61
CA ASN A 50 -4.56 -16.17 26.02
C ASN A 50 -4.08 -14.89 26.72
N SER A 51 -3.36 -14.01 26.01
CA SER A 51 -3.01 -12.66 26.48
C SER A 51 -4.26 -11.78 26.66
N LEU A 52 -5.20 -11.83 25.71
CA LEU A 52 -6.46 -11.11 25.77
C LEU A 52 -7.38 -11.61 26.90
N GLN A 53 -7.39 -12.93 27.17
CA GLN A 53 -8.13 -13.56 28.28
C GLN A 53 -7.52 -13.28 29.66
N LYS A 54 -6.18 -13.19 29.78
CA LYS A 54 -5.50 -12.94 31.07
C LYS A 54 -5.70 -11.53 31.62
N SER A 55 -6.00 -10.55 30.78
CA SER A 55 -6.39 -9.23 31.26
C SER A 55 -7.88 -9.27 31.62
N GLY A 56 -8.14 -9.54 32.90
CA GLY A 56 -9.46 -9.55 33.51
C GLY A 56 -10.29 -8.31 33.18
N LYS A 57 -11.61 -8.45 33.39
CA LYS A 57 -12.79 -7.57 33.20
C LYS A 57 -12.67 -6.10 33.68
N THR A 58 -11.52 -5.47 33.53
CA THR A 58 -11.35 -4.03 33.64
C THR A 58 -11.99 -3.41 32.40
N LYS A 59 -12.86 -2.41 32.57
CA LYS A 59 -13.32 -1.58 31.46
C LYS A 59 -12.10 -0.88 30.87
N ARG A 60 -11.46 -1.49 29.86
CA ARG A 60 -10.26 -0.93 29.21
C ARG A 60 -10.65 0.35 28.49
N LYS A 61 -10.14 1.50 28.90
CA LYS A 61 -10.32 2.75 28.12
C LYS A 61 -9.53 2.64 26.83
N VAL A 62 -10.12 3.06 25.71
CA VAL A 62 -9.46 3.03 24.40
C VAL A 62 -9.16 4.46 23.95
N ALA A 63 -7.91 4.73 23.59
CA ALA A 63 -7.54 5.97 22.91
C ALA A 63 -7.34 5.65 21.42
N ILE A 64 -8.00 6.41 20.55
CA ILE A 64 -7.81 6.38 19.11
C ILE A 64 -7.05 7.66 18.75
N VAL A 65 -5.87 7.53 18.17
CA VAL A 65 -5.04 8.68 17.78
C VAL A 65 -5.11 8.82 16.27
N GLY A 66 -5.64 9.96 15.82
CA GLY A 66 -6.00 10.24 14.43
C GLY A 66 -7.49 9.99 14.18
N SER A 67 -8.14 10.97 13.56
CA SER A 67 -9.55 10.93 13.15
C SER A 67 -9.70 10.89 11.62
N GLY A 68 -8.69 10.38 10.92
CA GLY A 68 -8.85 9.98 9.54
C GLY A 68 -9.88 8.85 9.38
N VAL A 69 -10.16 8.46 8.14
CA VAL A 69 -11.13 7.39 7.81
C VAL A 69 -10.91 6.12 8.66
N SER A 70 -9.67 5.69 8.87
CA SER A 70 -9.35 4.51 9.68
C SER A 70 -9.66 4.68 11.17
N GLY A 71 -9.38 5.85 11.75
CA GLY A 71 -9.66 6.16 13.15
C GLY A 71 -11.16 6.27 13.43
N LEU A 72 -11.89 6.94 12.54
CA LEU A 72 -13.35 7.02 12.61
C LEU A 72 -14.02 5.65 12.40
N ALA A 73 -13.51 4.83 11.47
CA ALA A 73 -13.98 3.46 11.29
C ALA A 73 -13.73 2.60 12.54
N ALA A 74 -12.58 2.77 13.20
CA ALA A 74 -12.30 2.07 14.46
C ALA A 74 -13.26 2.53 15.59
N ALA A 75 -13.50 3.83 15.72
CA ALA A 75 -14.46 4.38 16.68
C ALA A 75 -15.88 3.86 16.42
N TYR A 76 -16.28 3.83 15.15
CA TYR A 76 -17.55 3.28 14.68
C TYR A 76 -17.70 1.80 15.05
N ALA A 77 -16.69 0.98 14.74
CA ALA A 77 -16.69 -0.45 15.05
C ALA A 77 -16.75 -0.73 16.57
N LEU A 78 -16.01 0.03 17.39
CA LEU A 78 -16.09 -0.07 18.85
C LEU A 78 -17.50 0.25 19.35
N LYS A 79 -18.11 1.32 18.83
CA LYS A 79 -19.48 1.70 19.16
C LYS A 79 -20.48 0.61 18.78
N LYS A 80 -20.40 0.05 17.55
CA LYS A 80 -21.26 -1.04 17.07
C LYS A 80 -21.08 -2.32 17.91
N GLY A 81 -19.87 -2.56 18.43
CA GLY A 81 -19.55 -3.66 19.36
C GLY A 81 -19.91 -3.41 20.83
N GLY A 82 -20.61 -2.32 21.17
CA GLY A 82 -21.05 -1.99 22.54
C GLY A 82 -19.96 -1.39 23.44
N LYS A 83 -18.83 -0.97 22.86
CA LYS A 83 -17.73 -0.30 23.57
C LYS A 83 -17.83 1.21 23.37
N HIS A 84 -18.24 1.92 24.42
CA HIS A 84 -18.45 3.38 24.38
C HIS A 84 -17.40 4.20 25.13
N ASP A 85 -16.54 3.53 25.91
CA ASP A 85 -15.49 4.18 26.69
C ASP A 85 -14.21 4.31 25.85
N PHE A 86 -14.26 5.20 24.87
CA PHE A 86 -13.14 5.56 24.01
C PHE A 86 -13.06 7.07 23.77
N THR A 87 -11.87 7.56 23.45
CA THR A 87 -11.61 8.96 23.08
C THR A 87 -10.83 9.00 21.78
N VAL A 88 -11.28 9.84 20.84
CA VAL A 88 -10.57 10.11 19.59
C VAL A 88 -9.78 11.41 19.77
N PHE A 89 -8.48 11.36 19.47
CA PHE A 89 -7.59 12.50 19.48
C PHE A 89 -7.23 12.86 18.04
N GLU A 90 -7.47 14.11 17.66
CA GLU A 90 -7.11 14.65 16.35
C GLU A 90 -6.21 15.87 16.56
N ALA A 91 -5.21 16.03 15.68
CA ALA A 91 -4.31 17.18 15.69
C ALA A 91 -4.92 18.40 14.98
N GLN A 92 -5.77 18.18 13.98
CA GLN A 92 -6.50 19.21 13.25
C GLN A 92 -7.82 19.61 13.93
N GLU A 93 -8.41 20.74 13.49
CA GLU A 93 -9.71 21.21 13.98
C GLU A 93 -10.89 20.39 13.42
N GLU A 94 -10.66 19.71 12.29
CA GLU A 94 -11.67 18.94 11.56
C GLU A 94 -11.32 17.46 11.51
N LEU A 95 -12.36 16.63 11.48
CA LEU A 95 -12.23 15.17 11.34
C LEU A 95 -12.14 14.78 9.86
N GLY A 96 -11.59 13.60 9.56
CA GLY A 96 -11.57 13.02 8.21
C GLY A 96 -10.18 12.89 7.59
N GLY A 97 -9.25 13.77 7.96
CA GLY A 97 -7.88 13.76 7.45
C GLY A 97 -7.83 13.95 5.94
N HIS A 98 -7.41 12.93 5.18
CA HIS A 98 -7.38 12.99 3.71
C HIS A 98 -8.79 12.95 3.06
N ALA A 99 -9.80 12.47 3.79
CA ALA A 99 -11.18 12.63 3.39
C ALA A 99 -11.65 14.02 3.82
N TYR A 100 -11.46 14.99 2.92
CA TYR A 100 -11.73 16.40 3.14
C TYR A 100 -12.52 16.99 1.98
N SER A 101 -13.55 17.75 2.34
CA SER A 101 -14.46 18.44 1.44
C SER A 101 -14.58 19.90 1.85
N PHE A 102 -14.58 20.81 0.90
CA PHE A 102 -14.81 22.23 1.16
C PHE A 102 -16.03 22.75 0.39
N GLU A 103 -16.64 23.83 0.87
CA GLU A 103 -17.75 24.49 0.17
C GLU A 103 -17.19 25.45 -0.91
N TYR A 104 -17.40 25.10 -2.18
CA TYR A 104 -17.17 25.99 -3.30
C TYR A 104 -18.40 26.86 -3.56
N LYS A 105 -18.17 28.18 -3.72
CA LYS A 105 -19.21 29.15 -4.10
C LYS A 105 -19.06 29.50 -5.58
N GLY A 106 -20.05 29.12 -6.37
CA GLY A 106 -20.09 29.36 -7.81
C GLY A 106 -20.37 30.84 -8.17
N PRO A 107 -20.05 31.26 -9.41
CA PRO A 107 -20.35 32.60 -9.90
C PRO A 107 -21.86 32.93 -9.91
N ASP A 108 -22.71 31.91 -9.96
CA ASP A 108 -24.17 31.97 -9.88
C ASP A 108 -24.70 32.03 -8.43
N GLY A 109 -23.82 32.04 -7.43
CA GLY A 109 -24.18 31.98 -6.01
C GLY A 109 -24.51 30.58 -5.50
N SER A 110 -24.44 29.55 -6.35
CA SER A 110 -24.62 28.15 -5.91
C SER A 110 -23.49 27.71 -4.98
N LYS A 111 -23.81 26.83 -4.04
CA LYS A 111 -22.85 26.21 -3.11
C LYS A 111 -22.75 24.73 -3.44
N ARG A 112 -21.52 24.22 -3.57
CA ARG A 112 -21.24 22.80 -3.85
C ARG A 112 -20.12 22.31 -2.94
N GLY A 113 -20.26 21.10 -2.40
CA GLY A 113 -19.14 20.40 -1.78
C GLY A 113 -18.14 19.98 -2.86
N VAL A 114 -16.85 20.17 -2.60
CA VAL A 114 -15.77 19.73 -3.47
C VAL A 114 -14.79 18.90 -2.64
N ASP A 115 -14.63 17.64 -3.02
CA ASP A 115 -13.69 16.72 -2.39
C ASP A 115 -12.31 16.86 -3.06
N VAL A 116 -11.23 16.85 -2.26
CA VAL A 116 -9.86 17.10 -2.78
C VAL A 116 -8.85 16.02 -2.47
N GLY A 117 -9.26 14.95 -1.78
CA GLY A 117 -8.37 13.84 -1.44
C GLY A 117 -9.01 12.48 -1.67
N PHE A 118 -10.09 12.19 -0.94
CA PHE A 118 -10.83 10.95 -1.07
C PHE A 118 -12.15 11.18 -1.81
N ILE A 119 -12.21 10.84 -3.10
CA ILE A 119 -13.29 11.29 -4.00
C ILE A 119 -14.03 10.14 -4.72
N PHE A 120 -13.50 8.92 -4.68
CA PHE A 120 -14.10 7.76 -5.35
C PHE A 120 -14.01 6.51 -4.47
N GLY A 121 -14.89 5.54 -4.72
CA GLY A 121 -14.89 4.26 -4.03
C GLY A 121 -15.56 3.17 -4.86
N HIS A 122 -14.79 2.15 -5.25
CA HIS A 122 -15.32 0.99 -5.96
C HIS A 122 -16.03 0.01 -5.01
N TYR A 123 -17.22 -0.48 -5.38
CA TYR A 123 -18.07 -1.34 -4.55
C TYR A 123 -17.34 -2.53 -3.90
N PHE A 124 -16.43 -3.17 -4.64
CA PHE A 124 -15.68 -4.31 -4.12
C PHE A 124 -14.61 -3.92 -3.10
N SER A 125 -13.88 -2.83 -3.36
CA SER A 125 -12.72 -2.44 -2.54
C SER A 125 -13.10 -1.63 -1.30
N TYR A 126 -14.35 -1.12 -1.26
CA TYR A 126 -14.84 -0.17 -0.25
C TYR A 126 -16.10 -0.65 0.47
N ALA A 127 -16.38 -1.96 0.47
CA ALA A 127 -17.61 -2.53 1.01
C ALA A 127 -17.97 -2.02 2.43
N GLN A 128 -16.99 -1.91 3.34
CA GLN A 128 -17.26 -1.48 4.72
C GLN A 128 -17.66 0.00 4.83
N ILE A 129 -17.03 0.89 4.05
CA ILE A 129 -17.39 2.32 4.11
C ILE A 129 -18.75 2.56 3.43
N LEU A 130 -19.07 1.80 2.39
CA LEU A 130 -20.36 1.86 1.73
C LEU A 130 -21.50 1.37 2.64
N GLU A 131 -21.26 0.38 3.49
CA GLU A 131 -22.22 -0.02 4.54
C GLU A 131 -22.48 1.15 5.50
N ILE A 132 -21.42 1.85 5.94
CA ILE A 132 -21.55 3.02 6.81
C ILE A 132 -22.35 4.13 6.12
N TYR A 133 -22.06 4.42 4.85
CA TYR A 133 -22.80 5.43 4.09
C TYR A 133 -24.28 5.07 3.96
N ASN A 134 -24.60 3.81 3.70
CA ASN A 134 -25.97 3.32 3.66
C ASN A 134 -26.67 3.43 5.04
N GLU A 135 -26.00 3.07 6.13
CA GLU A 135 -26.54 3.22 7.49
C GLU A 135 -26.80 4.71 7.85
N LEU A 136 -26.00 5.62 7.31
CA LEU A 136 -26.16 7.06 7.50
C LEU A 136 -27.13 7.72 6.50
N GLY A 137 -27.66 6.96 5.53
CA GLY A 137 -28.53 7.49 4.48
C GLY A 137 -27.83 8.44 3.51
N ILE A 138 -26.52 8.28 3.31
CA ILE A 138 -25.73 9.06 2.36
C ILE A 138 -25.94 8.50 0.95
N GLU A 139 -26.48 9.33 0.06
CA GLU A 139 -26.67 8.97 -1.34
C GLU A 139 -25.33 8.94 -2.09
N LEU A 140 -25.17 7.96 -2.97
CA LEU A 140 -23.99 7.81 -3.81
C LEU A 140 -24.32 8.20 -5.25
N THR A 141 -23.40 8.92 -5.88
CA THR A 141 -23.48 9.25 -7.30
C THR A 141 -22.51 8.37 -8.07
N GLU A 142 -23.02 7.65 -9.07
CA GLU A 142 -22.17 6.89 -9.99
C GLU A 142 -21.38 7.86 -10.88
N SER A 143 -20.09 7.61 -11.01
CA SER A 143 -19.16 8.39 -11.82
C SER A 143 -18.24 7.46 -12.58
N ALA A 144 -18.01 7.74 -13.85
CA ALA A 144 -16.91 7.16 -14.60
C ALA A 144 -15.58 7.78 -14.12
N ILE A 145 -14.50 7.03 -14.23
CA ILE A 145 -13.14 7.56 -14.10
C ILE A 145 -12.58 7.60 -15.52
N ASP A 146 -12.70 8.78 -16.13
CA ASP A 146 -12.15 9.03 -17.46
C ASP A 146 -10.84 9.80 -17.37
N LEU A 147 -9.90 9.43 -18.22
CA LEU A 147 -8.59 10.06 -18.31
C LEU A 147 -8.36 10.53 -19.74
N SER A 148 -7.92 11.78 -19.90
CA SER A 148 -7.39 12.30 -21.15
C SER A 148 -5.93 12.72 -20.96
N VAL A 149 -5.12 12.42 -21.96
CA VAL A 149 -3.67 12.63 -21.91
C VAL A 149 -3.23 13.39 -23.15
N ASN A 150 -2.32 14.35 -22.93
CA ASN A 150 -1.58 15.02 -23.98
C ASN A 150 -0.09 14.75 -23.75
N TYR A 151 0.48 13.94 -24.64
CA TYR A 151 1.88 13.54 -24.63
C TYR A 151 2.58 14.15 -25.85
N HIS A 152 3.33 15.24 -25.63
CA HIS A 152 4.04 15.96 -26.70
C HIS A 152 3.18 16.32 -27.93
N GLY A 153 1.89 16.61 -27.71
CA GLY A 153 0.93 16.92 -28.77
C GLY A 153 0.13 15.73 -29.29
N GLU A 154 0.56 14.49 -29.00
CA GLU A 154 -0.22 13.27 -29.23
C GLU A 154 -1.27 13.13 -28.12
N LYS A 155 -2.54 12.93 -28.48
CA LYS A 155 -3.65 12.86 -27.52
C LYS A 155 -4.31 11.49 -27.52
N TRP A 156 -4.64 11.01 -26.32
CA TRP A 156 -5.44 9.81 -26.13
C TRP A 156 -6.34 9.93 -24.89
N ALA A 157 -7.44 9.19 -24.84
CA ALA A 157 -8.29 9.07 -23.65
C ALA A 157 -8.84 7.65 -23.48
N THR A 158 -9.36 7.35 -22.29
CA THR A 158 -9.91 6.03 -21.93
C THR A 158 -11.23 5.70 -22.62
N ASP A 159 -12.03 6.70 -22.97
CA ASP A 159 -13.20 6.55 -23.82
C ASP A 159 -12.77 6.59 -25.30
N LEU A 160 -12.28 5.45 -25.81
CA LEU A 160 -11.55 5.24 -27.08
C LEU A 160 -12.23 5.66 -28.41
N ASN A 161 -13.07 6.69 -28.43
CA ASN A 161 -13.55 7.30 -29.66
C ASN A 161 -12.50 8.27 -30.24
N GLY A 162 -11.74 7.80 -31.23
CA GLY A 162 -11.08 8.68 -32.20
C GLY A 162 -9.69 9.23 -31.82
N PHE A 163 -8.85 8.42 -31.17
CA PHE A 163 -7.48 8.82 -30.82
C PHE A 163 -6.42 8.21 -31.75
N ASP A 164 -5.35 8.96 -31.98
CA ASP A 164 -4.20 8.57 -32.80
C ASP A 164 -3.27 7.62 -32.02
N VAL A 165 -3.73 6.39 -31.80
CA VAL A 165 -2.91 5.30 -31.21
C VAL A 165 -2.47 4.38 -32.35
N SER A 166 -1.16 4.14 -32.44
CA SER A 166 -0.61 3.21 -33.42
C SER A 166 -0.88 1.75 -33.03
N GLN A 167 -0.90 0.84 -34.01
CA GLN A 167 -1.05 -0.60 -33.75
C GLN A 167 0.04 -1.18 -32.83
N GLU A 168 1.23 -0.58 -32.81
CA GLU A 168 2.29 -1.01 -31.90
C GLU A 168 1.99 -0.64 -30.45
N GLU A 169 1.52 0.58 -30.22
CA GLU A 169 1.12 1.06 -28.90
C GLU A 169 -0.09 0.29 -28.36
N GLU A 170 -1.08 0.01 -29.20
CA GLU A 170 -2.24 -0.82 -28.85
C GLU A 170 -1.81 -2.22 -28.39
N ARG A 171 -0.86 -2.85 -29.11
CA ARG A 171 -0.29 -4.15 -28.71
C ARG A 171 0.45 -4.09 -27.37
N GLU A 172 1.14 -2.99 -27.05
CA GLU A 172 1.80 -2.84 -25.75
C GLU A 172 0.78 -2.65 -24.62
N VAL A 173 -0.28 -1.86 -24.83
CA VAL A 173 -1.39 -1.69 -23.88
C VAL A 173 -2.08 -3.03 -23.60
N ASP A 174 -2.43 -3.79 -24.63
CA ASP A 174 -3.06 -5.10 -24.49
C ASP A 174 -2.14 -6.10 -23.78
N ARG A 175 -0.84 -6.10 -24.12
CA ARG A 175 0.15 -6.93 -23.45
C ARG A 175 0.27 -6.57 -21.97
N PHE A 176 0.27 -5.28 -21.63
CA PHE A 176 0.32 -4.81 -20.25
C PHE A 176 -0.90 -5.28 -19.46
N ASN A 177 -2.11 -5.04 -19.97
CA ASN A 177 -3.35 -5.46 -19.31
C ASN A 177 -3.41 -6.97 -19.09
N ARG A 178 -2.97 -7.77 -20.08
CA ARG A 178 -2.89 -9.22 -19.95
C ARG A 178 -1.92 -9.64 -18.85
N LEU A 179 -0.70 -9.11 -18.83
CA LEU A 179 0.33 -9.48 -17.85
C LEU A 179 -0.04 -9.02 -16.43
N ALA A 180 -0.67 -7.85 -16.28
CA ALA A 180 -1.21 -7.37 -15.01
C ALA A 180 -2.28 -8.34 -14.48
N GLY A 181 -3.22 -8.77 -15.34
CA GLY A 181 -4.24 -9.75 -14.98
C GLY A 181 -3.68 -11.13 -14.62
N GLU A 182 -2.69 -11.62 -15.38
CA GLU A 182 -2.04 -12.92 -15.16
C GLU A 182 -1.23 -12.97 -13.86
N PHE A 183 -0.50 -11.89 -13.55
CA PHE A 183 0.43 -11.85 -12.43
C PHE A 183 -0.06 -11.11 -11.19
N LYS A 184 -1.32 -10.66 -11.15
CA LYS A 184 -1.92 -9.93 -10.00
C LYS A 184 -1.67 -10.60 -8.64
N ASP A 185 -1.65 -11.94 -8.61
CA ASP A 185 -1.49 -12.75 -7.40
C ASP A 185 -0.09 -13.35 -7.24
N CYS A 186 0.89 -12.94 -8.05
CA CYS A 186 2.27 -13.42 -7.98
C CYS A 186 3.11 -12.60 -7.00
N PRO A 187 3.44 -13.10 -5.78
CA PRO A 187 4.12 -12.28 -4.78
C PRO A 187 5.53 -11.85 -5.20
N ALA A 188 6.24 -12.69 -5.95
CA ALA A 188 7.59 -12.41 -6.41
C ALA A 188 7.63 -11.20 -7.35
N LEU A 189 6.72 -11.14 -8.31
CA LEU A 189 6.62 -10.01 -9.25
C LEU A 189 6.05 -8.76 -8.57
N ASN A 190 5.06 -8.94 -7.70
CA ASN A 190 4.43 -7.85 -6.94
C ASN A 190 5.43 -7.07 -6.07
N LEU A 191 6.48 -7.71 -5.56
CA LEU A 191 7.48 -7.03 -4.72
C LEU A 191 8.57 -6.31 -5.52
N LEU A 192 8.61 -6.46 -6.84
CA LEU A 192 9.58 -5.76 -7.67
C LEU A 192 9.25 -4.27 -7.75
N PRO A 193 10.25 -3.38 -7.83
CA PRO A 193 10.03 -2.02 -8.30
C PRO A 193 9.40 -2.06 -9.68
N PHE A 194 8.38 -1.22 -9.90
CA PHE A 194 7.60 -1.26 -11.13
C PHE A 194 8.43 -0.96 -12.39
N GLY A 195 9.46 -0.11 -12.29
CA GLY A 195 10.41 0.08 -13.39
C GLY A 195 11.19 -1.18 -13.75
N LEU A 196 11.52 -2.03 -12.77
CA LEU A 196 12.13 -3.32 -13.02
C LEU A 196 11.13 -4.28 -13.67
N TYR A 197 9.87 -4.26 -13.26
CA TYR A 197 8.80 -5.01 -13.94
C TYR A 197 8.70 -4.59 -15.42
N CYS A 198 8.66 -3.28 -15.71
CA CYS A 198 8.61 -2.77 -17.07
C CYS A 198 9.80 -3.26 -17.91
N SER A 199 11.01 -3.22 -17.33
CA SER A 199 12.23 -3.70 -17.99
C SER A 199 12.22 -5.21 -18.23
N LEU A 200 11.81 -6.01 -17.24
CA LEU A 200 11.75 -7.49 -17.35
C LEU A 200 10.83 -7.95 -18.48
N PHE A 201 9.73 -7.23 -18.70
CA PHE A 201 8.75 -7.53 -19.75
C PHE A 201 8.96 -6.72 -21.03
N ASN A 202 10.10 -6.04 -21.17
CA ASN A 202 10.51 -5.27 -22.36
C ASN A 202 9.45 -4.28 -22.84
N PHE A 203 8.85 -3.51 -21.92
CA PHE A 203 8.02 -2.38 -22.29
C PHE A 203 8.86 -1.19 -22.77
N SER A 204 8.40 -0.52 -23.83
CA SER A 204 9.12 0.65 -24.35
C SER A 204 9.03 1.86 -23.40
N ASP A 205 10.05 2.70 -23.41
CA ASP A 205 10.04 3.97 -22.66
C ASP A 205 8.84 4.84 -23.11
N LYS A 206 8.56 4.86 -24.42
CA LYS A 206 7.40 5.57 -24.98
C LYS A 206 6.10 5.05 -24.36
N PHE A 207 5.91 3.73 -24.26
CA PHE A 207 4.72 3.17 -23.63
C PHE A 207 4.62 3.57 -22.15
N CYS A 208 5.72 3.47 -21.42
CA CYS A 208 5.79 3.86 -20.02
C CYS A 208 5.43 5.35 -19.80
N GLU A 209 5.99 6.26 -20.59
CA GLU A 209 5.78 7.69 -20.45
C GLU A 209 4.42 8.16 -20.99
N LYS A 210 3.97 7.61 -22.13
CA LYS A 210 2.74 8.02 -22.81
C LYS A 210 1.48 7.44 -22.16
N PHE A 211 1.51 6.17 -21.70
CA PHE A 211 0.31 5.47 -21.23
C PHE A 211 0.33 5.20 -19.72
N VAL A 212 1.44 4.66 -19.22
CA VAL A 212 1.51 4.17 -17.84
C VAL A 212 1.64 5.29 -16.82
N THR A 213 2.58 6.22 -17.03
CA THR A 213 2.82 7.35 -16.10
C THR A 213 1.58 8.21 -15.90
N PRO A 214 0.89 8.70 -16.95
CA PRO A 214 -0.27 9.58 -16.77
C PRO A 214 -1.43 8.87 -16.06
N SER A 215 -1.66 7.59 -16.38
CA SER A 215 -2.70 6.78 -15.74
C SER A 215 -2.46 6.63 -14.25
N LEU A 216 -1.24 6.32 -13.86
CA LEU A 216 -0.92 6.01 -12.48
C LEU A 216 -0.64 7.25 -11.63
N CYS A 217 -0.10 8.33 -12.20
CA CYS A 217 0.12 9.57 -11.45
C CYS A 217 -1.17 10.27 -11.02
N THR A 218 -2.30 9.94 -11.66
CA THR A 218 -3.63 10.38 -11.21
C THR A 218 -3.98 9.81 -9.83
N LEU A 219 -3.43 8.64 -9.48
CA LEU A 219 -3.71 7.95 -8.21
C LEU A 219 -2.53 7.98 -7.23
N PHE A 220 -1.30 7.90 -7.75
CA PHE A 220 -0.10 7.72 -6.95
C PHE A 220 0.87 8.88 -7.15
N ILE A 221 0.97 9.71 -6.11
CA ILE A 221 2.01 10.72 -5.99
C ILE A 221 3.01 10.22 -4.96
N SER A 222 4.26 10.01 -5.37
CA SER A 222 5.31 9.52 -4.49
C SER A 222 6.59 10.32 -4.62
N LYS A 223 7.21 10.62 -3.47
CA LYS A 223 8.52 11.28 -3.40
C LYS A 223 9.64 10.46 -4.05
N THR A 224 9.53 9.14 -4.05
CA THR A 224 10.54 8.25 -4.66
C THR A 224 10.30 7.99 -6.15
N GLY A 225 9.21 8.52 -6.71
CA GLY A 225 8.80 8.29 -8.09
C GLY A 225 7.97 7.01 -8.26
N LEU A 226 7.07 7.05 -9.24
CA LEU A 226 6.12 5.99 -9.55
C LEU A 226 6.82 4.64 -9.83
N TYR A 227 7.85 4.64 -10.68
CA TYR A 227 8.56 3.43 -11.09
C TYR A 227 9.42 2.78 -9.99
N ARG A 228 9.57 3.45 -8.83
CA ARG A 228 10.22 2.85 -7.65
C ARG A 228 9.22 2.23 -6.68
N GLN A 229 7.92 2.42 -6.90
CA GLN A 229 6.89 1.74 -6.13
C GLN A 229 6.84 0.26 -6.51
N SER A 230 6.27 -0.54 -5.62
CA SER A 230 6.04 -1.96 -5.85
C SER A 230 5.06 -2.15 -7.01
N ALA A 231 5.33 -3.13 -7.88
CA ALA A 231 4.45 -3.50 -8.99
C ALA A 231 3.07 -3.98 -8.53
N ARG A 232 2.89 -4.32 -7.24
CA ARG A 232 1.59 -4.69 -6.66
C ARG A 232 0.51 -3.63 -6.81
N PHE A 233 0.90 -2.36 -6.93
CA PHE A 233 -0.02 -1.23 -7.06
C PHE A 233 -0.49 -1.01 -8.51
N MET A 234 0.00 -1.84 -9.44
CA MET A 234 -0.32 -1.83 -10.86
C MET A 234 -1.16 -3.05 -11.22
#